data_AF-A0A934XSN4-F1
#
_entry.id   AF-A0A934XSN4-F1
#
_cell.length_a   1.000
_cell.length_b   1.000
_cell.length_c   1.000
_cell.angle_alpha   90.00
_cell.angle_beta   90.00
_cell.angle_gamma   90.00
#
_symmetry.space_group_name_H-M   'P 1'
#
loop_
_entity.id
_entity.type
_entity.pdbx_description
1 polymer ?
#
loop_
_entity_poly.entity_id
_entity_poly.type
_entity_poly.pdbx_seq_one_letter_code
_entity_poly.pdbx_strand_id
1 'polypeptide(L)' 'VVFTDEAPALLLYHPVYTFGVESKVRGVTIGKLNRAADRFRTVSEWYIVTQRVSAGQAIRLDKSSP' A
#
# COMPACT_ATOMS: atom_id res chain seq x y z
N VAL A 1 19.45 19.68 -16.53
CA VAL A 1 20.88 19.31 -16.49
C VAL A 1 21.63 20.01 -15.35
N VAL A 2 21.09 21.11 -14.79
CA VAL A 2 21.63 21.90 -13.65
C VAL A 2 22.30 21.11 -12.50
N PHE A 3 21.73 20.01 -12.00
CA PHE A 3 22.33 19.28 -10.86
C PHE A 3 23.71 18.69 -11.19
N THR A 4 23.89 18.21 -12.42
CA THR A 4 25.19 17.68 -12.87
C THR A 4 26.18 18.81 -13.13
N ASP A 5 25.68 19.93 -13.66
CA ASP A 5 26.52 21.06 -14.06
C ASP A 5 27.06 21.85 -12.85
N GLU A 6 26.27 21.96 -11.78
CA GLU A 6 26.65 22.68 -10.55
C GLU A 6 27.26 21.77 -9.47
N ALA A 7 27.16 20.44 -9.65
CA ALA A 7 27.65 19.41 -8.74
C ALA A 7 27.53 19.72 -7.22
N PRO A 8 26.36 20.18 -6.70
CA PRO A 8 26.24 20.62 -5.30
C PRO A 8 26.33 19.46 -4.29
N ALA A 9 26.15 18.22 -4.76
CA ALA A 9 26.32 17.01 -3.96
C ALA A 9 26.69 15.81 -4.85
N LEU A 10 27.45 14.87 -4.28
CA LEU A 10 27.75 13.60 -4.94
C LEU A 10 26.58 12.63 -4.78
N LEU A 11 25.91 12.28 -5.88
CA LEU A 11 24.86 11.27 -5.89
C LEU A 11 25.50 9.88 -5.70
N LEU A 12 25.16 9.20 -4.61
CA LEU A 12 25.68 7.84 -4.34
C LEU A 12 24.78 6.76 -4.95
N TYR A 13 23.48 6.78 -4.64
CA TYR A 13 22.46 5.86 -5.20
C TYR A 13 21.03 6.31 -4.86
N HIS A 14 20.04 5.74 -5.55
CA HIS A 14 18.62 5.79 -5.17
C HIS A 14 18.15 4.43 -4.64
N PRO A 15 17.65 4.33 -3.39
CA PRO A 15 17.27 3.04 -2.80
C PRO A 15 16.02 2.45 -3.45
N VAL A 16 16.07 1.13 -3.71
CA VAL A 16 14.88 0.32 -3.98
C VAL A 16 14.46 -0.36 -2.69
N TYR A 17 13.21 -0.17 -2.27
CA TYR A 17 12.68 -0.74 -1.03
C TYR A 17 11.84 -1.98 -1.32
N THR A 18 12.41 -3.15 -1.05
CA THR A 18 11.75 -4.45 -1.20
C THR A 18 11.29 -4.96 0.16
N PHE A 19 10.05 -5.45 0.26
CA PHE A 19 9.54 -6.14 1.45
C PHE A 19 8.65 -7.32 1.05
N GLY A 20 8.63 -8.34 1.91
CA GLY A 20 7.79 -9.52 1.71
C GLY A 20 6.42 -9.34 2.34
N VAL A 21 5.40 -9.90 1.68
CA VAL A 21 4.03 -9.98 2.18
C VAL A 21 3.56 -11.43 2.02
N GLU A 22 2.96 -11.98 3.06
CA GLU A 22 2.39 -13.32 3.01
C GLU A 22 1.14 -13.32 2.12
N SER A 23 0.94 -14.38 1.34
CA SER A 23 -0.06 -14.41 0.25
C SER A 23 -1.52 -14.34 0.72
N LYS A 24 -1.81 -14.56 2.00
CA LYS A 24 -3.15 -14.42 2.57
C LYS A 24 -3.41 -12.99 3.04
N VAL A 25 -2.37 -12.16 3.21
CA VAL A 25 -2.53 -10.74 3.51
C VAL A 25 -3.04 -10.02 2.26
N ARG A 26 -4.20 -9.38 2.41
CA ARG A 26 -4.87 -8.60 1.37
C ARG A 26 -4.90 -7.12 1.75
N GLY A 27 -5.22 -6.27 0.78
CA GLY A 27 -5.25 -4.82 0.98
C GLY A 27 -3.88 -4.14 0.88
N VAL A 28 -2.81 -4.89 0.59
CA VAL A 28 -1.47 -4.32 0.42
C VAL A 28 -1.40 -3.53 -0.89
N THR A 29 -1.09 -2.24 -0.77
CA THR A 29 -0.82 -1.36 -1.92
C THR A 29 0.42 -0.53 -1.66
N ILE A 30 1.38 -0.58 -2.59
CA ILE A 30 2.57 0.27 -2.59
C ILE A 30 2.32 1.41 -3.59
N GLY A 31 2.17 2.62 -3.08
CA GLY A 31 2.01 3.83 -3.89
C GLY A 31 3.34 4.52 -4.17
N LYS A 32 3.27 5.81 -4.52
CA LYS A 32 4.46 6.67 -4.58
C LYS A 32 5.21 6.66 -3.25
N LEU A 33 6.52 6.50 -3.34
CA LEU A 33 7.41 6.37 -2.20
C LEU A 33 8.33 7.60 -2.14
N ASN A 34 7.90 8.64 -1.41
CA ASN A 34 8.73 9.84 -1.22
C ASN A 34 9.73 9.64 -0.08
N ARG A 35 9.37 8.80 0.89
CA ARG A 35 10.20 8.40 2.02
C ARG A 35 10.14 6.89 2.22
N ALA A 36 11.18 6.33 2.84
CA ALA A 36 11.24 4.91 3.18
C ALA A 36 9.99 4.41 3.93
N ALA A 37 9.41 5.24 4.80
CA ALA A 37 8.25 4.90 5.63
C ALA A 37 6.93 4.79 4.83
N ASP A 38 6.83 5.44 3.67
CA ASP A 38 5.58 5.51 2.89
C ASP A 38 5.10 4.12 2.42
N ARG A 39 5.99 3.12 2.42
CA ARG A 39 5.67 1.71 2.08
C ARG A 39 4.66 1.07 3.03
N PHE A 40 4.54 1.60 4.25
CA PHE A 40 3.61 1.11 5.27
C PHE A 40 2.36 1.98 5.41
N ARG A 41 2.15 2.95 4.50
CA ARG A 41 1.02 3.89 4.59
C ARG A 41 -0.35 3.21 4.63
N THR A 42 -0.49 2.04 4.02
CA THR A 42 -1.75 1.29 3.96
C THR A 42 -1.83 0.19 5.02
N VAL A 43 -0.89 0.10 5.96
CA VAL A 43 -0.79 -1.04 6.91
C VAL A 43 -2.06 -1.23 7.75
N SER A 44 -2.78 -0.15 8.06
CA SER A 44 -4.05 -0.19 8.80
C SER A 44 -5.21 -0.77 8.00
N GLU A 45 -5.09 -0.85 6.67
CA GLU A 45 -6.10 -1.39 5.77
C GLU A 45 -5.87 -2.88 5.45
N TRP A 46 -4.78 -3.47 5.94
CA TRP A 46 -4.43 -4.85 5.65
C TRP A 46 -5.29 -5.83 6.45
N TYR A 47 -5.68 -6.93 5.82
CA TYR A 47 -6.52 -7.95 6.46
C TYR A 47 -6.23 -9.35 5.92
N ILE A 48 -6.59 -10.37 6.70
CA ILE A 48 -6.45 -11.79 6.32
C ILE A 48 -7.82 -12.47 6.23
N VAL A 49 -8.63 -12.34 7.29
CA VAL A 49 -9.94 -13.00 7.37
C VAL A 49 -10.94 -12.27 6.48
N THR A 50 -11.65 -13.01 5.63
CA THR A 50 -12.73 -12.47 4.79
C THR A 50 -13.98 -13.31 4.92
N GLN A 51 -15.14 -12.66 5.00
CA GLN A 51 -16.44 -13.32 4.92
C GLN A 51 -16.97 -13.16 3.50
N ARG A 52 -17.27 -14.27 2.82
CA ARG A 52 -17.98 -14.22 1.55
C ARG A 52 -19.44 -13.93 1.82
N VAL A 53 -19.95 -12.85 1.24
CA VAL A 53 -21.37 -12.51 1.29
C VAL A 53 -21.95 -12.90 -0.07
N SER A 54 -22.93 -13.81 -0.07
CA SER A 54 -23.69 -14.15 -1.27
C SER A 54 -24.57 -12.96 -1.67
N ALA A 55 -24.90 -12.79 -2.96
CA ALA A 55 -25.69 -11.66 -3.44
C ALA A 55 -27.02 -11.48 -2.66
N GLY A 56 -27.66 -12.60 -2.27
CA GLY A 56 -28.87 -12.58 -1.44
C GLY A 56 -28.64 -12.18 0.03
N GLN A 57 -27.43 -12.31 0.57
CA GLN A 57 -27.06 -11.80 1.89
C GLN A 57 -26.61 -10.34 1.85
N ALA A 58 -26.01 -9.87 0.75
CA ALA A 58 -25.58 -8.48 0.62
C ALA A 58 -26.79 -7.52 0.63
N ILE A 59 -27.86 -7.90 -0.09
CA ILE A 59 -29.18 -7.22 -0.13
C ILE A 59 -29.96 -7.34 1.20
N ARG A 60 -29.45 -8.12 2.16
CA ARG A 60 -30.01 -8.19 3.52
C ARG A 60 -29.22 -7.34 4.51
N LEU A 61 -27.92 -7.15 4.25
CA LEU A 61 -27.05 -6.35 5.09
C LEU A 61 -27.28 -4.83 4.89
N ASP A 62 -27.55 -4.40 3.65
CA ASP A 62 -27.91 -3.00 3.34
C ASP A 62 -29.26 -2.62 3.98
N LYS A 63 -30.22 -3.54 4.01
CA LYS A 63 -31.57 -3.31 4.53
C LYS A 63 -31.70 -3.43 6.06
N SER A 64 -30.64 -3.89 6.74
CA SER A 64 -30.63 -4.08 8.20
C SER A 64 -29.87 -3.00 8.97
N SER A 65 -29.35 -1.97 8.28
CA SER A 65 -28.80 -0.77 8.93
C SER A 65 -29.92 0.25 9.18
N PRO A 66 -30.18 0.68 10.43
CA PRO A 66 -31.11 1.76 10.73
C PRO A 66 -30.58 3.14 10.31
#